data_AF-A0A7D5L2M7-F1
#
_entry.id   AF-A0A7D5L2M7-F1
#
_cell.length_a   1.000
_cell.length_b   1.000
_cell.length_c   1.000
_cell.angle_alpha   90.00
_cell.angle_beta   90.00
_cell.angle_gamma   90.00
#
_symmetry.space_group_name_H-M   'P 1'
#
loop_
_entity.id
_entity.type
_entity.pdbx_description
1 polymer ?
#
loop_
_entity_poly.entity_id
_entity_poly.type
_entity_poly.pdbx_seq_one_letter_code
_entity_poly.pdbx_strand_id
1 'polypeptide(L)' 'MPQFMEGDRVRIDIPDETDPDHDAYHGVHGTVINVVEDDADTLTGDARESIIYRVELEAGGEVDFRWRDLRPR' A
#
# COMPACT_ATOMS: atom_id res chain seq x y z
N MET A 1 -12.87 6.02 -4.37
CA MET A 1 -11.83 7.01 -4.68
C MET A 1 -10.57 6.60 -3.96
N PRO A 2 -9.40 6.69 -4.60
CA PRO A 2 -8.14 6.29 -3.99
C PRO A 2 -7.83 7.21 -2.78
N GLN A 3 -7.32 6.61 -1.70
CA GLN A 3 -6.94 7.32 -0.46
C GLN A 3 -5.64 8.12 -0.62
N PHE A 4 -4.74 7.64 -1.45
CA PHE A 4 -3.46 8.28 -1.79
C PHE A 4 -3.37 8.48 -3.30
N MET A 5 -2.50 9.38 -3.73
CA MET A 5 -2.18 9.66 -5.13
C MET A 5 -0.67 9.49 -5.39
N GLU A 6 -0.30 9.40 -6.66
CA GLU A 6 1.12 9.43 -7.06
C GLU A 6 1.81 10.69 -6.52
N GLY A 7 3.00 10.51 -5.94
CA GLY A 7 3.77 11.53 -5.26
C GLY A 7 3.51 11.65 -3.75
N ASP A 8 2.46 11.00 -3.22
CA ASP A 8 2.19 11.03 -1.78
C ASP A 8 3.23 10.22 -1.00
N ARG A 9 3.71 10.80 0.10
CA ARG A 9 4.59 10.11 1.05
C ARG A 9 3.77 9.33 2.06
N VAL A 10 4.13 8.07 2.22
CA VAL A 10 3.41 7.14 3.08
C VAL A 10 4.37 6.38 3.99
N ARG A 11 3.82 5.90 5.12
CA ARG A 11 4.45 4.89 5.98
C ARG A 11 3.71 3.58 5.80
N ILE A 12 4.48 2.49 5.66
CA ILE A 12 3.94 1.14 5.65
C ILE A 12 3.66 0.72 7.10
N ASP A 13 2.45 0.23 7.33
CA ASP A 13 1.86 -0.03 8.63
C ASP A 13 1.10 -1.36 8.57
N ILE A 14 1.86 -2.47 8.57
CA ILE A 14 1.36 -3.84 8.65
C ILE A 14 1.35 -4.24 10.12
N PRO A 15 0.25 -4.12 10.88
CA PRO A 15 0.27 -4.35 12.33
C PRO A 15 0.29 -5.84 12.71
N ASP A 16 -0.03 -6.73 11.79
CA ASP A 16 0.00 -8.17 12.02
C ASP A 16 1.44 -8.68 11.94
N GLU A 17 2.04 -9.00 13.10
CA GLU A 17 3.41 -9.53 13.20
C GLU A 17 3.56 -10.94 12.60
N THR A 18 2.46 -11.63 12.30
CA THR A 18 2.50 -12.95 11.63
C THR A 18 2.54 -12.85 10.12
N ASP A 19 2.32 -11.65 9.58
CA ASP A 19 2.46 -11.37 8.16
C ASP A 19 3.96 -11.40 7.77
N PRO A 20 4.36 -12.20 6.77
CA PRO A 20 5.76 -12.25 6.34
C PRO A 20 6.31 -10.90 5.88
N ASP A 21 5.44 -9.99 5.43
CA ASP A 21 5.81 -8.64 5.00
C ASP A 21 5.98 -7.67 6.17
N HIS A 22 5.55 -8.05 7.38
CA HIS A 22 5.72 -7.24 8.59
C HIS A 22 7.19 -6.91 8.84
N ASP A 23 8.04 -7.93 8.99
CA ASP A 23 9.46 -7.75 9.33
C ASP A 23 10.23 -6.95 8.26
N ALA A 24 9.81 -7.06 7.01
CA ALA A 24 10.48 -6.42 5.88
C ALA A 24 10.07 -4.95 5.70
N TYR A 25 8.79 -4.64 5.90
CA TYR A 25 8.22 -3.35 5.47
C TYR A 25 7.54 -2.55 6.58
N HIS A 26 7.16 -3.15 7.70
CA HIS A 26 6.50 -2.41 8.77
C HIS A 26 7.38 -1.25 9.27
N GLY A 27 6.81 -0.04 9.31
CA GLY A 27 7.50 1.18 9.72
C GLY A 27 8.41 1.80 8.65
N VAL A 28 8.58 1.15 7.50
CA VAL A 28 9.33 1.71 6.36
C VAL A 28 8.52 2.83 5.71
N HIS A 29 9.22 3.78 5.10
CA HIS A 29 8.62 4.90 4.39
C HIS A 29 8.88 4.79 2.89
N GLY A 30 7.98 5.37 2.12
CA GLY A 30 8.13 5.44 0.67
C GLY A 30 7.23 6.49 0.04
N THR A 31 7.29 6.56 -1.29
CA THR A 31 6.46 7.45 -2.11
C THR A 31 5.60 6.61 -3.03
N VAL A 32 4.31 6.91 -3.10
CA VAL A 32 3.42 6.27 -4.07
C VAL A 32 3.85 6.69 -5.46
N ILE A 33 4.20 5.73 -6.31
CA ILE A 33 4.60 5.96 -7.71
C ILE A 33 3.55 5.48 -8.71
N ASN A 34 2.60 4.65 -8.26
CA ASN A 34 1.47 4.23 -9.09
C ASN A 34 0.25 3.85 -8.25
N VAL A 35 -0.94 4.09 -8.78
CA VAL A 35 -2.22 3.64 -8.20
C VAL A 35 -2.92 2.77 -9.23
N VAL A 36 -3.00 1.47 -8.96
CA VAL A 36 -3.60 0.49 -9.85
C VAL A 36 -4.96 0.07 -9.30
N GLU A 37 -5.98 0.16 -10.14
CA GLU A 37 -7.28 -0.49 -9.87
C GLU A 37 -7.16 -1.96 -10.29
N ASP A 38 -7.13 -2.83 -9.29
CA ASP A 38 -7.18 -4.29 -9.41
C ASP A 38 -8.65 -4.70 -9.61
N ASP A 39 -9.03 -5.03 -10.84
CA ASP A 39 -10.33 -5.61 -11.24
C ASP A 39 -10.52 -7.04 -10.68
N ALA A 40 -10.06 -7.31 -9.46
CA ALA A 40 -10.42 -8.51 -8.72
C ALA A 40 -11.91 -8.43 -8.41
N ASP A 41 -12.69 -9.22 -9.15
CA ASP A 41 -14.15 -9.40 -9.11
C ASP A 41 -14.77 -8.98 -7.78
N THR A 42 -15.60 -7.93 -7.82
CA THR A 42 -16.22 -7.24 -6.69
C THR A 42 -17.25 -8.13 -5.99
N LEU A 43 -16.80 -9.19 -5.29
CA LEU A 43 -17.66 -10.03 -4.47
C LEU A 43 -17.86 -9.48 -3.05
N THR A 44 -16.99 -8.56 -2.59
CA THR A 44 -16.93 -8.14 -1.18
C THR A 44 -17.53 -6.76 -0.89
N GLY A 45 -17.94 -6.00 -1.92
CA GLY A 45 -18.73 -4.77 -1.76
C GLY A 45 -17.97 -3.54 -1.24
N ASP A 46 -16.66 -3.62 -0.96
CA ASP A 46 -15.82 -2.46 -0.67
C ASP A 46 -14.86 -2.18 -1.84
N ALA A 47 -15.20 -1.20 -2.67
CA ALA A 47 -14.43 -0.81 -3.85
C ALA A 47 -12.98 -0.37 -3.55
N ARG A 48 -12.61 -0.15 -2.28
CA ARG A 48 -11.24 0.17 -1.88
C ARG A 48 -10.35 -1.07 -1.83
N GLU A 49 -10.93 -2.25 -1.65
CA GLU A 49 -10.17 -3.51 -1.71
C GLU A 49 -9.56 -3.73 -3.08
N SER A 50 -10.18 -3.19 -4.13
CA SER A 50 -9.72 -3.21 -5.51
C SER A 50 -8.61 -2.20 -5.83
N ILE A 51 -8.02 -1.50 -4.86
CA ILE A 51 -6.93 -0.53 -5.14
C ILE A 51 -5.61 -1.03 -4.56
N ILE A 52 -4.61 -1.11 -5.45
CA ILE A 52 -3.22 -1.44 -5.13
C ILE A 52 -2.37 -0.19 -5.34
N TYR A 53 -1.49 0.09 -4.37
CA TYR A 53 -0.55 1.21 -4.40
C TYR A 53 0.86 0.68 -4.62
N ARG A 54 1.51 1.09 -5.72
CA ARG A 54 2.94 0.86 -5.88
C ARG A 54 3.72 1.94 -5.17
N VAL A 55 4.55 1.53 -4.22
CA VAL A 55 5.35 2.43 -3.40
C VAL A 55 6.83 2.18 -3.68
N GLU A 56 7.54 3.25 -4.05
CA GLU A 56 9.00 3.26 -4.05
C GLU A 56 9.49 3.48 -2.63
N LEU A 57 10.21 2.52 -2.07
CA LEU A 57 10.73 2.58 -0.70
C LEU A 57 11.94 3.51 -0.64
N GLU A 58 12.10 4.25 0.46
CA GLU A 58 13.29 5.10 0.67
C GLU A 58 14.59 4.28 0.75
N ALA A 59 14.50 3.01 1.16
CA ALA A 59 15.62 2.07 1.16
C ALA A 59 15.94 1.52 -0.26
N GLY A 60 15.14 1.89 -1.26
CA GLY A 60 15.19 1.38 -2.62
C GLY A 60 14.25 0.19 -2.84
N GLY A 61 13.84 0.01 -4.10
CA GLY A 61 12.89 -1.01 -4.51
C GLY A 61 11.46 -0.51 -4.57
N GLU A 62 10.64 -1.21 -5.36
CA GLU A 62 9.22 -0.93 -5.53
C GLU A 62 8.42 -2.10 -4.99
N VAL A 63 7.40 -1.82 -4.18
CA VAL A 63 6.55 -2.84 -3.57
C VAL A 63 5.09 -2.39 -3.65
N ASP A 64 4.21 -3.35 -3.91
CA ASP A 64 2.78 -3.13 -4.05
C ASP A 64 2.08 -3.39 -2.70
N PHE A 65 1.33 -2.40 -2.21
CA PHE A 65 0.61 -2.46 -0.93
C PHE A 65 -0.88 -2.19 -1.10
N ARG A 66 -1.70 -2.69 -0.17
CA ARG A 66 -3.13 -2.32 -0.08
C ARG A 66 -3.25 -1.04 0.75
N TRP A 67 -4.38 -0.32 0.59
CA TRP A 67 -4.65 0.92 1.34
C TRP A 67 -4.58 0.75 2.87
N ARG A 68 -4.88 -0.46 3.37
CA ARG A 68 -4.90 -0.77 4.81
C ARG A 68 -3.51 -0.79 5.43
N ASP A 69 -2.50 -1.04 4.61
CA ASP A 69 -1.11 -1.14 5.03
C ASP A 69 -0.38 0.20 4.88
N LEU A 70 -1.08 1.26 4.46
CA LEU A 70 -0.51 2.59 4.28
C LEU A 70 -1.10 3.60 5.26
N ARG A 71 -0.24 4.48 5.76
CA ARG A 71 -0.61 5.64 6.58
C ARG A 71 0.00 6.91 6.02
N PRO A 72 -0.70 8.06 6.11
CA PRO A 72 -0.10 9.35 5.75
C PRO A 72 1.11 9.64 6.64
N ARG A 73 2.14 10.26 6.05
CA ARG A 73 3.35 10.71 6.74
C ARG A 73 3.32 12.20 7.02
#